data_AF-A0A368GJM8-F1
#
_entry.id   AF-A0A368GJM8-F1
#
_cell.length_a   1.000
_cell.length_b   1.000
_cell.length_c   1.000
_cell.angle_alpha   90.00
_cell.angle_beta   90.00
_cell.angle_gamma   90.00
#
_symmetry.space_group_name_H-M   'P 1'
#
loop_
_entity.id
_entity.type
_entity.pdbx_description
1 polymer ?
#
loop_
_entity_poly.entity_id
_entity_poly.type
_entity_poly.pdbx_seq_one_letter_code
_entity_poly.pdbx_strand_id
1 'polypeptide(L)'
;MATSLHLYHTSETKEYTNAWFHSALGNLNLFWKLWQRDYLQALIEKQQRSKHYLRGCKSLPKNGDIVLVKQEITPRNQWPLAIITKIEVRENGTVRPAKIRTANETELYRPVNYLILLEIQARESLPALRKEKKQPPQRIQPNRAAKSAGRNESTRF
;
A
#
# COMPACT_ATOMS: atom_id res chain seq x y z
N MET A 1 76.13 6.66 24.93
CA MET A 1 76.20 5.92 23.66
C MET A 1 74.77 5.63 23.23
N ALA A 2 74.14 6.54 22.49
CA ALA A 2 72.76 6.41 22.04
C ALA A 2 72.76 6.01 20.56
N THR A 3 72.35 4.79 20.25
CA THR A 3 72.18 4.33 18.87
C THR A 3 70.72 4.18 18.52
N SER A 4 70.24 5.20 17.78
CA SER A 4 69.35 5.12 16.63
C SER A 4 68.04 4.32 16.78
N LEU A 5 66.94 5.05 17.00
CA LEU A 5 65.59 4.58 16.71
C LEU A 5 65.42 4.45 15.18
N HIS A 6 65.12 3.25 14.72
CA HIS A 6 64.70 2.95 13.35
C HIS A 6 63.36 3.63 13.06
N LEU A 7 63.39 4.84 12.49
CA LEU A 7 62.19 5.59 12.08
C LEU A 7 62.01 5.57 10.56
N TYR A 8 61.91 4.38 9.95
CA TYR A 8 61.53 4.28 8.54
C TYR A 8 60.74 3.00 8.28
N HIS A 9 59.42 3.11 8.19
CA HIS A 9 58.57 2.58 7.11
C HIS A 9 57.09 2.83 7.47
N THR A 10 56.56 4.00 7.10
CA THR A 10 55.11 4.26 7.12
C THR A 10 54.62 5.08 5.93
N SER A 11 55.52 5.53 5.04
CA SER A 11 55.18 6.39 3.90
C SER A 11 54.41 5.61 2.83
N GLU A 12 54.90 4.45 2.39
CA GLU A 12 54.25 3.65 1.34
C GLU A 12 52.84 3.19 1.73
N THR A 13 52.66 2.78 2.99
CA THR A 13 51.33 2.41 3.52
C THR A 13 50.37 3.59 3.58
N LYS A 14 50.87 4.78 3.97
CA LYS A 14 50.05 6.01 4.04
C LYS A 14 49.68 6.49 2.64
N GLU A 15 50.62 6.47 1.72
CA GLU A 15 50.41 6.84 0.31
C GLU A 15 49.37 5.93 -0.35
N TYR A 16 49.46 4.61 -0.13
CA TYR A 16 48.48 3.65 -0.62
C TYR A 16 47.08 3.91 -0.05
N THR A 17 46.96 4.13 1.28
CA THR A 17 45.66 4.44 1.90
C THR A 17 45.06 5.74 1.39
N ASN A 18 45.89 6.77 1.17
CA ASN A 18 45.44 8.06 0.65
C ASN A 18 44.99 7.93 -0.81
N ALA A 19 45.74 7.21 -1.65
CA ALA A 19 45.37 6.96 -3.03
C ALA A 19 44.03 6.18 -3.12
N TRP A 20 43.86 5.16 -2.29
CA TRP A 20 42.61 4.40 -2.21
C TRP A 20 41.44 5.28 -1.73
N PHE A 21 41.65 6.10 -0.70
CA PHE A 21 40.63 7.02 -0.20
C PHE A 21 40.17 8.03 -1.26
N HIS A 22 41.11 8.64 -1.99
CA HIS A 22 40.80 9.56 -3.08
C HIS A 22 40.06 8.85 -4.23
N SER A 23 40.44 7.61 -4.54
CA SER A 23 39.71 6.77 -5.52
C SER A 23 38.28 6.47 -5.06
N ALA A 24 38.10 6.07 -3.80
CA ALA A 24 36.79 5.80 -3.21
C ALA A 24 35.88 7.03 -3.21
N LEU A 25 36.40 8.21 -2.85
CA LEU A 25 35.67 9.47 -2.94
C LEU A 25 35.30 9.82 -4.38
N GLY A 26 36.20 9.59 -5.35
CA GLY A 26 35.91 9.76 -6.78
C GLY A 26 34.74 8.87 -7.23
N ASN A 27 34.74 7.60 -6.81
CA ASN A 27 33.68 6.65 -7.11
C ASN A 27 32.35 7.02 -6.45
N LEU A 28 32.37 7.48 -5.18
CA LEU A 28 31.16 7.96 -4.50
C LEU A 28 30.57 9.20 -5.16
N ASN A 29 31.42 10.14 -5.60
CA ASN A 29 30.95 11.31 -6.34
C ASN A 29 30.34 10.94 -7.68
N LEU A 30 30.94 9.98 -8.41
CA LEU A 30 30.37 9.46 -9.65
C LEU A 30 29.04 8.75 -9.39
N PHE A 31 28.98 7.91 -8.36
CA PHE A 31 27.76 7.22 -7.95
C PHE A 31 26.65 8.23 -7.65
N TRP A 32 26.90 9.25 -6.83
CA TRP A 32 25.89 10.25 -6.49
C TRP A 32 25.44 11.07 -7.70
N LYS A 33 26.34 11.39 -8.62
CA LYS A 33 25.98 12.04 -9.89
C LYS A 33 25.08 11.16 -10.75
N LEU A 34 25.45 9.88 -10.94
CA LEU A 34 24.67 8.91 -11.72
C LEU A 34 23.32 8.62 -11.06
N TRP A 35 23.32 8.42 -9.74
CA TRP A 35 22.09 8.25 -8.97
C TRP A 35 21.20 9.48 -9.14
N GLN A 36 21.69 10.68 -8.89
CA GLN A 36 20.87 11.89 -9.02
C GLN A 36 20.29 12.05 -10.43
N ARG A 37 21.09 11.81 -11.47
CA ARG A 37 20.62 11.94 -12.85
C ARG A 37 19.61 10.84 -13.20
N ASP A 38 20.00 9.58 -13.03
CA ASP A 38 19.29 8.44 -13.61
C ASP A 38 18.18 7.96 -12.67
N TYR A 39 18.41 7.93 -11.36
CA TYR A 39 17.40 7.53 -10.39
C TYR A 39 16.28 8.56 -10.28
N LEU A 40 16.59 9.87 -10.21
CA LEU A 40 15.53 10.89 -10.16
C LEU A 40 14.75 10.92 -11.47
N GLN A 41 15.41 10.75 -12.62
CA GLN A 41 14.73 10.65 -13.90
C GLN A 41 13.82 9.41 -13.97
N ALA A 42 14.29 8.25 -13.54
CA ALA A 42 13.47 7.04 -13.45
C ALA A 42 12.28 7.22 -12.48
N LEU A 43 12.48 7.97 -11.38
CA LEU A 43 11.43 8.28 -10.41
C LEU A 43 10.39 9.24 -10.99
N ILE A 44 10.83 10.26 -11.72
CA ILE A 44 9.94 11.19 -12.45
C ILE A 44 9.16 10.43 -13.52
N GLU A 45 9.81 9.60 -14.32
CA GLU A 45 9.15 8.77 -15.35
C GLU A 45 8.13 7.83 -14.72
N LYS A 46 8.48 7.14 -13.63
CA LYS A 46 7.54 6.30 -12.87
C LYS A 46 6.34 7.11 -12.37
N GLN A 47 6.59 8.30 -11.83
CA GLN A 47 5.52 9.18 -11.37
C GLN A 47 4.66 9.70 -12.53
N GLN A 48 5.24 10.00 -13.69
CA GLN A 48 4.52 10.43 -14.89
C GLN A 48 3.69 9.30 -15.50
N ARG A 49 4.23 8.07 -15.58
CA ARG A 49 3.45 6.87 -15.95
C ARG A 49 2.30 6.66 -14.99
N SER A 50 2.52 6.93 -13.70
CA SER A 50 1.45 6.93 -12.70
C SER A 50 0.45 8.08 -12.84
N LYS A 51 0.77 9.20 -13.51
CA LYS A 51 -0.16 10.35 -13.71
C LYS A 51 -1.28 10.04 -14.70
N HIS A 52 -1.13 9.03 -15.57
CA HIS A 52 -2.25 8.53 -16.39
C HIS A 52 -3.35 7.91 -15.53
N TYR A 53 -3.01 7.49 -14.30
CA TYR A 53 -3.97 7.25 -13.24
C TYR A 53 -4.16 8.57 -12.50
N LEU A 54 -5.32 9.20 -12.73
CA LEU A 54 -5.88 10.36 -12.04
C LEU A 54 -5.02 10.89 -10.89
N ARG A 55 -4.50 12.12 -11.03
CA ARG A 55 -3.76 12.88 -10.02
C ARG A 55 -4.20 12.51 -8.59
N GLY A 56 -3.51 11.56 -7.95
CA GLY A 56 -3.59 11.31 -6.52
C GLY A 56 -4.20 9.99 -6.03
N CYS A 57 -4.86 9.14 -6.82
CA CYS A 57 -5.29 7.84 -6.28
C CYS A 57 -5.69 6.80 -7.34
N LYS A 58 -5.41 5.51 -7.05
CA LYS A 58 -5.93 4.36 -7.82
C LYS A 58 -7.46 4.21 -7.68
N SER A 59 -8.07 4.88 -6.70
CA SER A 59 -9.49 4.77 -6.35
C SER A 59 -10.10 6.14 -6.06
N LEU A 60 -11.38 6.31 -6.33
CA LEU A 60 -12.12 7.50 -5.92
C LEU A 60 -12.28 7.47 -4.39
N PRO A 61 -12.15 8.62 -3.70
CA PRO A 61 -12.49 8.69 -2.28
C PRO A 61 -13.90 8.17 -2.04
N LYS A 62 -14.08 7.41 -0.97
CA LYS A 62 -15.37 6.93 -0.48
C LYS A 62 -15.66 7.51 0.89
N ASN A 63 -16.93 7.43 1.29
CA ASN A 63 -17.33 7.76 2.66
C ASN A 63 -16.67 6.75 3.62
N GLY A 64 -16.09 7.24 4.71
CA GLY A 64 -15.37 6.43 5.70
C GLY A 64 -13.87 6.33 5.45
N ASP A 65 -13.35 6.78 4.30
CA ASP A 65 -11.91 6.76 4.03
C ASP A 65 -11.17 7.79 4.88
N ILE A 66 -9.96 7.41 5.31
CA ILE A 66 -9.01 8.30 5.98
C ILE A 66 -8.14 8.99 4.92
N VAL A 67 -8.09 10.31 4.98
CA VAL A 67 -7.39 11.15 4.01
C VAL A 67 -6.52 12.20 4.70
N LEU A 68 -5.43 12.58 4.04
CA LEU A 68 -4.65 13.77 4.37
C LEU A 68 -5.28 15.00 3.71
N VAL A 69 -5.45 16.06 4.48
CA VAL A 69 -6.05 17.31 4.01
C VAL A 69 -4.93 18.29 3.65
N LYS A 70 -4.76 18.55 2.36
CA LYS A 70 -3.81 19.55 1.86
C LYS A 70 -4.16 20.93 2.42
N GLN A 71 -3.17 21.56 3.04
CA GLN A 71 -3.22 22.96 3.46
C GLN A 71 -2.10 23.72 2.75
N GLU A 72 -2.39 24.90 2.21
CA GLU A 72 -1.41 25.67 1.41
C GLU A 72 -0.31 26.29 2.27
N ILE A 73 -0.66 26.70 3.49
CA ILE A 73 0.22 27.42 4.41
C ILE A 73 1.09 26.44 5.24
N THR A 74 0.67 25.17 5.30
CA THR A 74 1.29 24.15 6.15
C THR A 74 2.18 23.23 5.32
N PRO A 75 3.41 22.92 5.78
CA PRO A 75 4.27 21.97 5.08
C PRO A 75 3.61 20.58 5.03
N ARG A 76 3.96 19.80 3.99
CA ARG A 76 3.29 18.51 3.69
C ARG A 76 3.29 17.53 4.86
N ASN A 77 4.34 17.53 5.68
CA ASN A 77 4.48 16.64 6.84
C ASN A 77 3.54 17.00 8.01
N GLN A 78 2.91 18.16 7.97
CA GLN A 78 2.00 18.66 9.01
C GLN A 78 0.55 18.76 8.50
N TRP A 79 0.24 18.20 7.33
CA TRP A 79 -1.13 18.15 6.85
C TRP A 79 -1.99 17.28 7.78
N PRO A 80 -3.15 17.79 8.25
CA PRO A 80 -3.96 17.05 9.19
C PRO A 80 -4.65 15.87 8.51
N LEU A 81 -4.90 14.83 9.31
CA LEU A 81 -5.72 13.69 8.94
C LEU A 81 -7.20 13.99 9.16
N ALA A 82 -8.05 13.49 8.27
CA ALA A 82 -9.49 13.57 8.40
C ALA A 82 -10.17 12.33 7.83
N ILE A 83 -11.41 12.08 8.25
CA ILE A 83 -12.28 11.04 7.72
C ILE A 83 -13.32 11.69 6.84
N ILE A 84 -13.55 11.13 5.64
CA ILE A 84 -14.62 11.60 4.76
C ILE A 84 -15.96 11.14 5.34
N THR A 85 -16.83 12.08 5.70
CA THR A 85 -18.18 11.76 6.21
C THR A 85 -19.21 11.69 5.09
N LYS A 86 -19.10 12.58 4.10
CA LYS A 86 -20.02 12.62 2.96
C LYS A 86 -19.36 13.21 1.73
N ILE A 87 -19.51 12.56 0.58
CA ILE A 87 -19.13 13.11 -0.71
C ILE A 87 -20.39 13.57 -1.42
N GLU A 88 -20.43 14.85 -1.80
CA GLU A 88 -21.51 15.37 -2.64
C GLU A 88 -21.19 15.06 -4.10
N VAL A 89 -22.11 14.35 -4.77
CA VAL A 89 -22.01 14.04 -6.20
C VAL A 89 -23.24 14.66 -6.87
N ARG A 90 -23.03 15.42 -7.95
CA ARG A 90 -24.13 15.90 -8.81
C ARG A 90 -24.44 14.87 -9.89
N GLU A 91 -25.67 14.91 -10.43
CA GLU A 91 -26.14 14.08 -11.55
C GLU A 91 -25.19 14.04 -12.75
N ASN A 92 -24.43 15.11 -13.00
CA ASN A 92 -23.51 15.21 -14.14
C ASN A 92 -22.11 14.63 -13.85
N GLY A 93 -21.91 13.90 -12.75
CA GLY A 93 -20.64 13.23 -12.41
C GLY A 93 -19.49 14.17 -12.01
N THR A 94 -19.75 15.49 -11.87
CA THR A 94 -18.73 16.45 -11.43
C THR A 94 -18.56 16.39 -9.91
N VAL A 95 -17.35 16.02 -9.47
CA VAL A 95 -17.00 15.85 -8.06
C VAL A 95 -17.01 17.20 -7.32
N ARG A 96 -17.84 17.32 -6.29
CA ARG A 96 -17.99 18.51 -5.42
C ARG A 96 -17.13 18.40 -4.16
N PRO A 97 -17.02 19.46 -3.33
CA PRO A 97 -16.38 19.35 -2.02
C PRO A 97 -16.96 18.20 -1.20
N ALA A 98 -16.06 17.45 -0.56
CA ALA A 98 -16.42 16.43 0.40
C ALA A 98 -16.47 17.04 1.80
N LYS A 99 -17.44 16.60 2.58
CA LYS A 99 -17.52 16.84 4.01
C LYS A 99 -16.55 15.90 4.71
N ILE A 100 -15.66 16.47 5.51
CA ILE A 100 -14.63 15.74 6.25
C ILE A 100 -14.72 16.06 7.74
N ARG A 101 -14.35 15.10 8.59
CA ARG A 101 -14.22 15.28 10.04
C ARG A 101 -12.78 15.10 10.45
N THR A 102 -12.22 16.14 11.07
CA THR A 102 -10.83 16.13 11.57
C THR A 102 -10.76 15.42 12.93
N ALA A 103 -9.56 15.08 13.41
CA ALA A 103 -9.36 14.48 14.74
C ALA A 103 -9.96 15.33 15.89
N ASN A 104 -9.99 16.65 15.73
CA ASN A 104 -10.60 17.59 16.69
C ASN A 104 -12.13 17.67 16.59
N GLU A 105 -12.77 16.68 15.94
CA GLU A 105 -14.21 16.61 15.68
C GLU A 105 -14.80 17.76 14.83
N THR A 106 -13.96 18.65 14.31
CA THR A 106 -14.40 19.74 13.45
C THR A 106 -14.75 19.23 12.05
N GLU A 107 -15.95 19.56 11.61
CA GLU A 107 -16.42 19.27 10.26
C GLU A 107 -16.06 20.41 9.29
N LEU A 108 -15.46 20.05 8.16
CA LEU A 108 -15.03 21.01 7.13
C LEU A 108 -15.46 20.52 5.75
N TYR A 109 -15.68 21.45 4.84
CA TYR A 109 -15.87 21.15 3.43
C TYR A 109 -14.58 21.40 2.68
N ARG A 110 -14.06 20.37 2.01
CA ARG A 110 -12.85 20.49 1.20
C ARG A 110 -13.05 19.92 -0.20
N PRO A 111 -12.61 20.62 -1.25
CA PRO A 111 -12.59 20.08 -2.60
C PRO A 111 -11.79 18.78 -2.63
N VAL A 112 -12.25 17.79 -3.38
CA VAL A 112 -11.61 16.47 -3.45
C VAL A 112 -10.16 16.54 -3.91
N ASN A 113 -9.78 17.53 -4.71
CA ASN A 113 -8.39 17.78 -5.13
C ASN A 113 -7.43 18.10 -3.97
N TYR A 114 -7.97 18.45 -2.79
CA TYR A 114 -7.21 18.74 -1.58
C TYR A 114 -7.21 17.55 -0.61
N LEU A 115 -7.88 16.45 -0.96
CA LEU A 115 -7.90 15.23 -0.18
C LEU A 115 -6.97 14.22 -0.81
N ILE A 116 -6.02 13.72 -0.03
CA ILE A 116 -5.04 12.73 -0.47
C ILE A 116 -5.36 11.44 0.25
N LEU A 117 -5.74 10.42 -0.52
CA LEU A 117 -6.03 9.10 0.05
C LEU A 117 -4.74 8.45 0.57
N LEU A 118 -4.87 7.79 1.71
CA LEU A 118 -3.85 6.88 2.20
C LEU A 118 -3.93 5.56 1.41
N GLU A 119 -2.80 4.85 1.28
CA GLU A 119 -2.76 3.54 0.62
C GLU A 119 -3.46 2.44 1.45
N ILE A 120 -3.87 2.77 2.68
CA ILE A 120 -4.53 1.89 3.63
C ILE A 120 -6.03 2.12 3.48
N GLN A 121 -6.72 1.17 2.85
CA GLN A 121 -8.17 1.15 2.81
C GLN A 121 -8.68 0.35 4.01
N ALA A 122 -9.71 0.86 4.69
CA ALA A 122 -10.48 0.03 5.59
C ALA A 122 -11.01 -1.13 4.74
N ARG A 123 -10.62 -2.36 5.07
CA ARG A 123 -11.16 -3.54 4.42
C ARG A 123 -12.67 -3.42 4.60
N GLU A 124 -13.41 -3.22 3.50
CA GLU A 124 -14.85 -3.45 3.50
C GLU A 124 -14.98 -4.82 4.15
N SER A 125 -15.59 -4.88 5.33
CA SER A 125 -15.87 -6.14 5.97
C SER A 125 -16.69 -6.89 4.93
N LEU A 126 -16.04 -7.81 4.21
CA LEU A 126 -16.72 -8.74 3.33
C LEU A 126 -17.93 -9.19 4.14
N PRO A 127 -19.17 -9.00 3.65
CA PRO A 127 -20.37 -9.26 4.45
C PRO A 127 -20.15 -10.61 5.09
N ALA A 128 -19.95 -10.60 6.42
CA ALA A 128 -19.24 -11.64 7.15
C ALA A 128 -19.58 -12.97 6.52
N LEU A 129 -18.61 -13.61 5.83
CA LEU A 129 -18.77 -14.84 5.04
C LEU A 129 -20.00 -15.53 5.57
N ARG A 130 -21.15 -15.38 4.86
CA ARG A 130 -22.47 -15.82 5.33
C ARG A 130 -22.18 -17.08 6.11
N LYS A 131 -22.37 -17.08 7.44
CA LYS A 131 -22.16 -18.30 8.21
C LYS A 131 -23.15 -19.25 7.56
N GLU A 132 -22.68 -20.08 6.64
CA GLU A 132 -23.52 -21.07 6.02
C GLU A 132 -23.99 -21.87 7.21
N LYS A 133 -25.29 -21.83 7.46
CA LYS A 133 -25.88 -22.74 8.44
C LYS A 133 -25.44 -24.10 7.95
N LYS A 134 -24.46 -24.72 8.62
CA LYS A 134 -24.03 -26.09 8.33
C LYS A 134 -25.31 -26.91 8.44
N GLN A 135 -25.90 -27.25 7.30
CA GLN A 135 -27.05 -28.13 7.34
C GLN A 135 -26.53 -29.45 7.88
N PRO A 136 -27.16 -30.05 8.90
CA PRO A 136 -26.80 -31.38 9.31
C PRO A 136 -26.88 -32.29 8.08
N PRO A 137 -25.96 -33.26 7.92
CA PRO A 137 -25.89 -34.08 6.73
C PRO A 137 -27.27 -34.66 6.42
N GLN A 138 -27.72 -34.48 5.18
CA GLN A 138 -29.01 -34.98 4.75
C GLN A 138 -28.98 -36.51 4.83
N ARG A 139 -29.69 -37.08 5.80
CA ARG A 139 -29.76 -38.53 5.99
C ARG A 139 -30.54 -39.13 4.82
N ILE A 140 -29.83 -39.61 3.80
CA ILE A 140 -30.43 -40.32 2.68
C ILE A 140 -30.90 -41.67 3.22
N GLN A 141 -32.22 -41.84 3.40
CA GLN A 141 -32.80 -43.16 3.60
C GLN A 141 -33.03 -43.80 2.23
N PRO A 142 -32.57 -45.03 1.99
CA PRO A 142 -32.86 -45.73 0.74
C PRO A 142 -34.38 -45.93 0.60
N ASN A 143 -34.89 -45.78 -0.62
CA ASN A 143 -36.31 -45.95 -0.90
C ASN A 143 -36.78 -47.35 -0.51
N ARG A 144 -37.92 -47.41 0.20
CA ARG A 144 -38.52 -48.63 0.79
C ARG A 144 -38.72 -49.78 -0.20
N ALA A 145 -38.78 -49.50 -1.51
CA ALA A 145 -38.88 -50.48 -2.58
C ALA A 145 -37.74 -51.51 -2.60
N ALA A 146 -36.55 -51.16 -2.10
CA ALA A 146 -35.43 -52.10 -1.98
C ALA A 146 -35.68 -53.21 -0.93
N LYS A 147 -36.71 -53.07 -0.08
CA LYS A 147 -37.04 -54.03 1.00
C LYS A 147 -38.11 -55.05 0.60
N SER A 148 -38.83 -54.86 -0.50
CA SER A 148 -39.95 -55.75 -0.90
C SER A 148 -39.63 -56.69 -2.06
N ALA A 149 -38.45 -56.60 -2.68
CA ALA A 149 -38.08 -57.43 -3.84
C ALA A 149 -37.60 -58.86 -3.51
N GLY A 150 -37.60 -59.27 -2.23
CA GLY A 150 -37.13 -60.60 -1.80
C GLY A 150 -38.22 -61.53 -1.24
N ARG A 151 -39.51 -61.20 -1.43
CA ARG A 151 -40.61 -61.95 -0.85
C ARG A 151 -41.64 -62.24 -1.93
N ASN A 152 -41.42 -63.30 -2.71
CA ASN A 152 -42.42 -64.21 -3.32
C ASN A 152 -41.84 -64.98 -4.53
N GLU A 153 -40.87 -65.86 -4.30
CA GLU A 153 -40.56 -66.99 -5.19
C GLU A 153 -40.55 -68.27 -4.38
N SER A 154 -41.75 -68.75 -4.04
CA SER A 154 -42.02 -70.14 -3.66
C SER A 154 -43.52 -70.29 -3.56
N THR A 155 -44.10 -71.00 -4.53
CA THR A 155 -45.19 -72.00 -4.44
C THR A 155 -46.07 -71.91 -5.70
N ARG A 156 -45.65 -72.59 -6.77
CA ARG A 156 -46.56 -73.20 -7.75
C ARG A 156 -46.15 -74.66 -7.85
N PHE A 157 -47.00 -75.52 -7.31
CA PHE A 157 -47.15 -76.90 -7.77
C PHE A 157 -47.98 -76.87 -9.06
#